data_AF-A0A2P5M006-F1
#
_entry.id   AF-A0A2P5M006-F1
#
_cell.length_a   1.000
_cell.length_b   1.000
_cell.length_c   1.000
_cell.angle_alpha   90.00
_cell.angle_beta   90.00
_cell.angle_gamma   90.00
#
_symmetry.space_group_name_H-M   'P 1'
#
loop_
_entity.id
_entity.type
_entity.pdbx_description
1 polymer ?
#
loop_
_entity_poly.entity_id
_entity_poly.type
_entity_poly.pdbx_seq_one_letter_code
_entity_poly.pdbx_strand_id
1 'polypeptide(L)'
;MRYPGKRALIEQTVRPPQLETPFSVYDQGVLTPNDAFFVRYHLAGVPLSIDPEAFRLEVRGHVETPLSLSLAALKRDFESV
;
A
#
# COMPACT_ATOMS: atom_id res chain seq x y z
N MET A 1 3.54 19.10 4.84
CA MET A 1 3.56 18.76 3.40
C MET A 1 2.20 18.21 2.97
N ARG A 2 1.88 18.17 1.67
CA ARG A 2 0.65 17.53 1.15
C ARG A 2 1.04 16.26 0.38
N TYR A 3 0.49 15.11 0.75
CA TYR A 3 0.71 13.84 0.05
C TYR A 3 -0.42 13.59 -0.95
N PRO A 4 -0.13 13.14 -2.19
CA PRO A 4 -1.17 12.83 -3.18
C PRO A 4 -2.17 11.79 -2.63
N GLY A 5 -3.47 12.04 -2.84
CA GLY A 5 -4.54 11.14 -2.39
C GLY A 5 -4.77 11.08 -0.88
N LYS A 6 -4.12 11.93 -0.08
CA LYS A 6 -4.33 12.02 1.37
C LYS A 6 -4.89 13.38 1.79
N ARG A 7 -5.78 13.37 2.79
CA ARG A 7 -6.15 14.58 3.56
C ARG A 7 -5.00 14.93 4.52
N ALA A 8 -5.18 15.98 5.33
CA ALA A 8 -4.20 16.32 6.35
C ALA A 8 -4.03 15.19 7.38
N LEU A 9 -2.79 14.73 7.55
CA LEU A 9 -2.38 13.72 8.52
C LEU A 9 -1.28 14.30 9.44
N ILE A 10 -1.04 13.65 10.57
CA ILE A 10 0.04 14.03 11.49
C ILE A 10 1.35 13.44 10.94
N GLU A 11 2.27 14.29 10.51
CA GLU A 11 3.55 13.86 9.96
C GLU A 11 4.56 13.60 11.09
N GLN A 12 5.02 12.34 11.20
CA GLN A 12 6.03 11.94 12.18
C GLN A 12 7.43 12.02 11.58
N THR A 13 7.61 11.53 10.35
CA THR A 13 8.86 11.64 9.58
C THR A 13 8.59 11.85 8.10
N VAL A 14 9.47 12.60 7.42
CA VAL A 14 9.37 12.88 5.98
C VAL A 14 10.07 11.81 5.13
N ARG A 15 11.24 11.32 5.58
CA ARG A 15 12.08 10.37 4.83
C ARG A 15 12.58 9.23 5.74
N PRO A 16 11.94 8.05 5.71
CA PRO A 16 10.76 7.71 4.92
C PRO A 16 9.47 8.39 5.43
N PRO A 17 8.40 8.44 4.61
CA PRO A 17 7.10 8.95 5.05
C PRO A 17 6.50 8.10 6.17
N GLN A 18 6.19 8.74 7.30
CA GLN A 18 5.40 8.18 8.40
C GLN A 18 4.32 9.18 8.79
N LEU A 19 3.06 8.83 8.54
CA LEU A 19 1.89 9.71 8.70
C LEU A 19 0.85 9.00 9.56
N GLU A 20 0.39 9.67 10.60
CA GLU A 20 -0.61 9.16 11.53
C GLU A 20 -1.99 9.79 11.27
N THR A 21 -3.03 8.96 11.39
CA THR A 21 -4.43 9.38 11.31
C THR A 21 -4.81 10.20 12.56
N PRO A 22 -5.28 11.46 12.42
CA PRO A 22 -5.80 12.21 13.55
C PRO A 22 -6.91 11.45 14.26
N PHE A 23 -6.89 11.43 15.60
CA PHE A 23 -7.83 10.61 16.37
C PHE A 23 -9.31 10.95 16.13
N SER A 24 -9.62 12.20 15.79
CA SER A 24 -10.98 12.64 15.44
C SER A 24 -11.55 11.96 14.19
N VAL A 25 -10.72 11.33 13.35
CA VAL A 25 -11.19 10.56 12.19
C VAL A 25 -11.95 9.30 12.62
N TYR A 26 -11.60 8.71 13.77
CA TYR A 26 -12.23 7.47 14.24
C TYR A 26 -13.69 7.67 14.70
N ASP A 27 -14.14 8.91 14.86
CA ASP A 27 -15.54 9.25 15.11
C ASP A 27 -16.37 9.43 13.81
N GLN A 28 -15.72 9.35 12.64
CA GLN A 28 -16.37 9.55 11.33
C GLN A 28 -16.96 8.28 10.73
N GLY A 29 -16.72 7.12 11.36
CA GLY A 29 -17.21 5.83 10.92
C GLY A 29 -16.26 4.68 11.27
N VAL A 30 -16.76 3.46 11.13
CA VAL A 30 -16.01 2.23 11.48
C VAL A 30 -14.84 1.97 10.53
N LEU A 31 -14.99 2.35 9.25
CA LEU A 31 -13.96 2.18 8.23
C LEU A 31 -13.23 3.50 8.00
N THR A 32 -11.93 3.54 8.33
CA THR A 32 -11.09 4.70 8.06
C THR A 32 -10.99 4.96 6.55
N PRO A 33 -11.39 6.15 6.05
CA PRO A 33 -11.31 6.46 4.63
C PRO A 33 -9.87 6.38 4.09
N ASN A 34 -9.70 5.98 2.83
CA ASN A 34 -8.38 5.80 2.22
C ASN A 34 -7.51 7.07 2.27
N ASP A 35 -8.12 8.25 2.16
CA ASP A 35 -7.44 9.53 2.24
C ASP A 35 -6.99 9.89 3.67
N ALA A 36 -7.54 9.23 4.69
CA ALA A 36 -7.21 9.41 6.11
C ALA A 36 -6.43 8.22 6.73
N PHE A 37 -6.22 7.13 5.98
CA PHE A 37 -5.51 5.95 6.47
C PHE A 37 -4.02 6.25 6.69
N PHE A 38 -3.47 5.75 7.80
CA PHE A 38 -2.07 5.99 8.18
C PHE A 38 -1.07 5.47 7.11
N VAL A 39 0.15 5.99 7.14
CA VAL A 39 1.24 5.59 6.24
C VAL A 39 2.46 5.26 7.09
N ARG A 40 3.10 4.11 6.83
CA ARG A 40 4.37 3.73 7.46
C ARG A 40 5.29 3.12 6.42
N TYR A 41 6.44 3.75 6.22
CA TYR A 41 7.58 3.14 5.51
C TYR A 41 8.81 2.98 6.38
N HIS A 42 9.53 1.87 6.21
CA HIS A 42 10.80 1.60 6.91
C HIS A 42 12.01 2.20 6.17
N LEU A 43 11.98 2.18 4.84
CA LEU A 43 13.09 2.60 3.98
C LEU A 43 12.70 3.83 3.16
N ALA A 44 13.65 4.75 2.99
CA ALA A 44 13.43 6.01 2.27
C ALA A 44 13.22 5.84 0.75
N GLY A 45 13.70 4.75 0.17
CA GLY A 45 13.63 4.47 -1.27
C GLY A 45 12.30 3.88 -1.71
N VAL A 46 11.19 4.54 -1.40
CA VAL A 46 9.85 4.11 -1.83
C VAL A 46 9.67 4.29 -3.33
N PRO A 47 9.06 3.31 -4.04
CA PRO A 47 8.80 3.45 -5.46
C PRO A 47 7.77 4.56 -5.69
N LEU A 48 8.12 5.54 -6.52
CA LEU A 48 7.25 6.67 -6.89
C LEU A 48 6.49 6.45 -8.20
N SER A 49 6.85 5.40 -8.95
CA SER A 49 6.20 4.97 -10.18
C SER A 49 6.30 3.46 -10.30
N ILE A 50 5.21 2.82 -10.70
CA ILE A 50 5.11 1.37 -10.89
C ILE A 50 4.27 1.16 -12.15
N ASP A 51 4.78 0.38 -13.10
CA ASP A 51 4.01 -0.12 -14.23
C ASP A 51 3.20 -1.37 -13.79
N PRO A 52 1.86 -1.30 -13.76
CA PRO A 52 1.03 -2.41 -13.31
C PRO A 52 1.02 -3.60 -14.27
N GLU A 53 1.31 -3.41 -15.57
CA GLU A 53 1.35 -4.49 -16.57
C GLU A 53 2.68 -5.25 -16.52
N ALA A 54 3.77 -4.54 -16.26
CA ALA A 54 5.09 -5.12 -16.08
C ALA A 54 5.29 -5.78 -14.70
N PHE A 55 4.53 -5.38 -13.67
CA PHE A 55 4.66 -5.91 -12.31
C PHE A 55 4.53 -7.44 -12.25
N ARG A 56 5.39 -8.09 -11.46
CA ARG A 56 5.33 -9.52 -11.16
C ARG A 56 5.47 -9.77 -9.67
N LEU A 57 4.59 -10.60 -9.12
CA LEU A 57 4.72 -11.21 -7.80
C LEU A 57 5.41 -12.56 -7.96
N GLU A 58 6.55 -12.70 -7.30
CA GLU A 58 7.38 -13.91 -7.35
C GLU A 58 7.06 -14.82 -6.16
N VAL A 59 6.59 -16.03 -6.43
CA VAL A 59 6.41 -17.10 -5.43
C VAL A 59 7.57 -18.08 -5.59
N ARG A 60 8.49 -18.07 -4.61
CA ARG A 60 9.75 -18.84 -4.64
C ARG A 60 10.01 -19.46 -3.27
N GLY A 61 11.05 -20.30 -3.18
CA GLY A 61 11.44 -20.99 -1.95
C GLY A 61 11.27 -22.49 -2.07
N HIS A 62 10.80 -23.14 -1.01
CA HIS A 62 10.55 -24.59 -1.00
C HIS A 62 9.16 -24.91 -1.55
N VAL A 63 9.01 -24.76 -2.87
CA VAL A 63 7.78 -25.05 -3.62
C VAL A 63 8.11 -25.98 -4.77
N GLU A 64 7.16 -26.82 -5.17
CA GLU A 64 7.35 -27.73 -6.32
C GLU A 64 7.49 -26.96 -7.63
N THR A 65 6.64 -25.94 -7.83
CA THR A 65 6.67 -25.06 -9.00
C THR A 65 6.71 -23.59 -8.58
N PRO A 66 7.82 -22.87 -8.83
CA PRO A 66 7.88 -21.41 -8.65
C PRO A 66 6.91 -20.68 -9.59
N LEU A 67 6.34 -19.56 -9.14
CA LEU A 67 5.39 -18.77 -9.93
C LEU A 67 5.86 -17.33 -10.10
N SER A 68 5.54 -16.75 -11.26
CA SER A 68 5.68 -15.32 -11.54
C SER A 68 4.32 -14.78 -11.99
N LEU A 69 3.61 -14.10 -11.10
CA LEU A 69 2.20 -13.74 -11.27
C LEU A 69 2.06 -12.26 -11.61
N SER A 70 1.34 -11.95 -12.70
CA SER A 70 0.95 -10.56 -12.99
C SER A 70 -0.21 -10.11 -12.10
N LEU A 71 -0.42 -8.79 -11.97
CA LEU A 71 -1.57 -8.25 -11.26
C LEU A 71 -2.91 -8.73 -11.87
N ALA A 72 -2.95 -8.91 -13.20
CA ALA A 72 -4.12 -9.43 -13.90
C ALA A 72 -4.38 -10.91 -13.58
N ALA A 73 -3.32 -11.73 -13.52
CA ALA A 73 -3.43 -13.15 -13.14
C ALA A 73 -3.97 -13.29 -11.70
N LEU A 74 -3.43 -12.50 -10.76
CA LEU A 74 -3.90 -12.51 -9.35
C LEU A 74 -5.40 -12.23 -9.22
N LYS A 75 -5.95 -11.33 -10.04
CA LYS A 75 -7.38 -10.98 -10.01
C LYS A 75 -8.28 -11.99 -10.72
N ARG A 76 -7.79 -12.66 -11.76
CA ARG A 76 -8.58 -13.54 -12.63
C ARG A 76 -8.55 -14.99 -12.18
N ASP A 77 -7.38 -15.47 -11.77
CA ASP A 77 -7.11 -16.91 -11.62
C ASP A 77 -7.40 -17.43 -10.19
N PHE A 78 -7.77 -16.53 -9.26
CA PHE A 78 -8.04 -16.83 -7.87
C PHE A 78 -9.37 -16.21 -7.41
N GLU A 79 -10.10 -16.92 -6.54
CA GLU A 79 -11.29 -16.39 -5.88
C GLU A 79 -10.91 -15.22 -4.96
N SER A 80 -11.64 -14.12 -5.06
CA SER A 80 -11.49 -12.99 -4.13
C SER A 80 -12.28 -13.29 -2.86
N VAL A 81 -11.58 -13.56 -1.76
CA VAL A 81 -12.14 -13.83 -0.43
C VAL A 81 -11.96 -12.64 0.51
#